data_AF-A0A923AR03-F1
#
_entry.id   AF-A0A923AR03-F1
#
_cell.length_a   1.000
_cell.length_b   1.000
_cell.length_c   1.000
_cell.angle_alpha   90.00
_cell.angle_beta   90.00
_cell.angle_gamma   90.00
#
_symmetry.space_group_name_H-M   'P 1'
#
loop_
_entity.id
_entity.type
_entity.pdbx_description
1 polymer ?
#
loop_
_entity_poly.entity_id
_entity_poly.type
_entity_poly.pdbx_seq_one_letter_code
_entity_poly.pdbx_strand_id
1 'polypeptide(L)'
;MLSRPLALIAAAAILASLFLPWFSSPFGANVVPWTVLRGLDAGSAQAILRDARPEAIAYGCSFVLAALFVGFALIGRESRLLALLTGLVPVALVAWALVSLVTRADAEILSFSGAEVSELAARVLGAGAWTWILGASVLATLGLIDPGKRHPATYA
;
A
#
# COMPACT_ATOMS: atom_id res chain seq x y z
N MET A 1 -4.96 14.64 14.38
CA MET A 1 -5.83 13.46 14.17
C MET A 1 -6.09 12.81 15.52
N LEU A 2 -7.35 12.53 15.85
CA LEU A 2 -7.71 11.78 17.07
C LEU A 2 -7.18 10.34 17.01
N SER A 3 -7.07 9.81 15.78
CA SER A 3 -6.60 8.45 15.48
C SER A 3 -5.09 8.34 15.24
N ARG A 4 -4.29 9.33 15.68
CA ARG A 4 -2.83 9.39 15.44
C ARG A 4 -2.07 8.07 15.72
N PRO A 5 -2.23 7.38 16.86
CA PRO A 5 -1.48 6.14 17.10
C PRO A 5 -1.86 5.03 16.10
N LEU A 6 -3.14 4.92 15.75
CA LEU A 6 -3.60 3.93 14.78
C LEU A 6 -3.07 4.23 13.37
N ALA A 7 -3.07 5.51 12.97
CA ALA A 7 -2.52 5.92 11.68
C ALA A 7 -1.00 5.66 11.60
N LEU A 8 -0.26 5.88 12.69
CA LEU A 8 1.15 5.54 12.77
C LEU A 8 1.41 4.04 12.66
N ILE A 9 0.63 3.21 13.36
CA ILE A 9 0.73 1.75 13.26
C ILE A 9 0.43 1.29 11.83
N ALA A 10 -0.60 1.84 11.21
CA ALA A 10 -0.98 1.49 9.84
C ALA A 10 0.08 1.90 8.81
N ALA A 11 0.69 3.09 8.95
CA ALA A 11 1.80 3.51 8.09
C ALA A 11 3.06 2.68 8.34
N ALA A 12 3.36 2.35 9.60
CA ALA A 12 4.46 1.46 9.95
C ALA A 12 4.25 0.05 9.40
N ALA A 13 3.01 -0.44 9.37
CA ALA A 13 2.66 -1.72 8.76
C ALA A 13 2.96 -1.72 7.24
N ILE A 14 2.60 -0.65 6.52
CA ILE A 14 2.97 -0.47 5.11
C ILE A 14 4.49 -0.52 4.94
N LEU A 15 5.26 0.18 5.77
CA LEU A 15 6.72 0.15 5.68
C LEU A 15 7.32 -1.21 6.02
N ALA A 16 6.85 -1.84 7.10
CA ALA A 16 7.29 -3.16 7.54
C ALA A 16 7.02 -4.22 6.46
N SER A 17 5.95 -4.04 5.67
CA SER A 17 5.64 -4.95 4.57
C SER A 17 6.77 -5.08 3.53
N LEU A 18 7.67 -4.10 3.38
CA LEU A 18 8.83 -4.20 2.49
C LEU A 18 9.76 -5.34 2.86
N PHE A 19 9.81 -5.68 4.15
CA PHE A 19 10.71 -6.68 4.73
C PHE A 19 10.04 -8.04 4.92
N LEU A 20 8.76 -8.15 4.58
CA LEU A 20 7.99 -9.38 4.74
C LEU A 20 7.83 -10.12 3.40
N PRO A 21 7.58 -11.44 3.42
CA PRO A 21 7.18 -12.21 2.24
C PRO A 21 5.89 -11.67 1.61
N TRP A 22 5.92 -11.27 0.35
CA TRP A 22 4.76 -10.83 -0.41
C TRP A 22 4.06 -11.95 -1.15
N PHE A 23 4.83 -12.92 -1.62
CA PHE A 23 4.32 -14.08 -2.33
C PHE A 23 4.81 -15.34 -1.63
N SER A 24 3.87 -16.21 -1.29
CA SER A 24 4.15 -17.52 -0.71
C SER A 24 4.32 -18.52 -1.86
N SER A 25 5.56 -18.86 -2.18
CA SER A 25 5.83 -19.92 -3.17
C SER A 25 5.88 -21.28 -2.47
N PRO A 26 5.18 -22.31 -2.96
CA PRO A 26 5.33 -23.68 -2.44
C PRO A 26 6.74 -24.24 -2.64
N PHE A 27 7.57 -23.59 -3.48
CA PHE A 27 8.96 -23.94 -3.74
C PHE A 27 9.97 -23.14 -2.89
N GLY A 28 9.51 -22.39 -1.88
CA GLY A 28 10.37 -21.74 -0.87
C GLY A 28 11.01 -20.40 -1.27
N ALA A 29 10.94 -20.01 -2.55
CA ALA A 29 11.38 -18.69 -3.00
C ALA A 29 10.28 -17.65 -2.72
N ASN A 30 10.28 -17.11 -1.49
CA ASN A 30 9.40 -16.02 -1.12
C ASN A 30 9.94 -14.70 -1.70
N VAL A 31 9.09 -13.98 -2.43
CA VAL A 31 9.45 -12.66 -2.96
C VAL A 31 9.32 -11.63 -1.84
N VAL A 32 10.41 -10.91 -1.54
CA VAL A 32 10.46 -9.83 -0.55
C VAL A 32 10.85 -8.54 -1.28
N PRO A 33 10.06 -7.46 -1.24
CA PRO A 33 10.36 -6.23 -1.99
C PRO A 33 11.74 -5.64 -1.68
N TRP A 34 12.16 -5.70 -0.41
CA TRP A 34 13.47 -5.22 0.01
C TRP A 34 14.63 -5.92 -0.70
N THR A 35 14.52 -7.21 -1.03
CA THR A 35 15.62 -7.92 -1.72
C THR A 35 15.82 -7.43 -3.14
N VAL A 36 14.77 -6.89 -3.77
CA VAL A 36 14.85 -6.24 -5.08
C VAL A 36 15.46 -4.84 -4.92
N LEU A 37 14.96 -4.05 -3.98
CA LEU A 37 15.40 -2.66 -3.78
C LEU A 37 16.88 -2.55 -3.37
N ARG A 38 17.36 -3.43 -2.48
CA ARG A 38 18.74 -3.39 -1.98
C ARG A 38 19.80 -3.61 -3.06
N GLY A 39 19.42 -4.22 -4.19
CA GLY A 39 20.32 -4.48 -5.31
C GLY A 39 20.38 -3.34 -6.33
N LEU A 40 19.58 -2.29 -6.15
CA LEU A 40 19.50 -1.16 -7.07
C LEU A 40 20.51 -0.08 -6.67
N ASP A 41 21.36 0.32 -7.62
CA ASP A 41 22.11 1.56 -7.54
C ASP A 41 21.32 2.73 -8.17
N ALA A 42 21.81 3.95 -7.99
CA ALA A 42 21.11 5.15 -8.46
C ALA A 42 20.93 5.17 -10.00
N GLY A 43 21.92 4.67 -10.74
CA GLY A 43 21.86 4.60 -12.20
C GLY A 43 20.82 3.59 -12.70
N SER A 44 20.80 2.39 -12.12
CA SER A 44 19.82 1.35 -12.42
C SER A 44 18.41 1.76 -12.01
N ALA A 45 18.27 2.44 -10.86
CA ALA A 45 16.98 2.95 -10.41
C ALA A 45 16.40 3.95 -11.41
N GLN A 46 17.21 4.88 -11.95
CA GLN A 46 16.74 5.84 -12.95
C GLN A 46 16.35 5.17 -14.27
N ALA A 47 17.12 4.17 -14.72
CA ALA A 47 16.78 3.39 -15.91
C ALA A 47 15.47 2.62 -15.72
N ILE A 48 15.30 1.94 -14.59
CA ILE A 48 14.07 1.21 -14.26
C ILE A 48 12.88 2.16 -14.18
N LEU A 49 13.02 3.32 -13.52
CA LEU A 49 11.93 4.30 -13.41
C LEU A 49 11.52 4.88 -14.76
N ARG A 50 12.44 4.98 -15.73
CA ARG A 50 12.15 5.48 -17.08
C ARG A 50 11.25 4.53 -17.86
N ASP A 51 11.47 3.22 -17.71
CA ASP A 51 10.73 2.18 -18.42
C ASP A 51 9.66 1.50 -17.54
N ALA A 52 9.53 1.94 -16.27
CA ALA A 52 8.59 1.37 -15.33
C ALA A 52 7.16 1.67 -15.75
N ARG A 53 6.32 0.65 -15.66
CA ARG A 53 4.89 0.84 -15.83
C ARG A 53 4.34 1.72 -14.69
N PRO A 54 3.29 2.53 -14.94
CA PRO A 54 2.72 3.44 -13.95
C PRO A 54 2.37 2.77 -12.62
N GLU A 55 1.95 1.50 -12.66
CA GLU A 55 1.57 0.72 -11.47
C GLU A 55 2.78 0.41 -10.58
N ALA A 56 3.94 0.14 -11.18
CA ALA A 56 5.19 -0.08 -10.45
C ALA A 56 5.70 1.22 -9.80
N ILE A 57 5.51 2.36 -10.47
CA ILE A 57 5.82 3.68 -9.91
C ILE A 57 4.89 3.97 -8.73
N ALA A 58 3.57 3.79 -8.90
CA ALA A 58 2.59 3.98 -7.84
C ALA A 58 2.83 3.07 -6.64
N TYR A 59 3.23 1.81 -6.91
CA TYR A 59 3.66 0.87 -5.88
C TYR A 59 4.83 1.42 -5.05
N GLY A 60 5.91 1.87 -5.70
CA GLY A 60 7.05 2.48 -5.02
C GLY A 60 6.65 3.75 -4.24
N CYS A 61 5.84 4.61 -4.85
CA CYS A 61 5.32 5.82 -4.23
C CYS A 61 4.53 5.54 -2.96
N SER A 62 3.84 4.41 -2.84
CA SER A 62 3.08 4.06 -1.63
C SER A 62 3.96 3.97 -0.38
N PHE A 63 5.18 3.44 -0.51
CA PHE A 63 6.14 3.36 0.60
C PHE A 63 6.75 4.71 0.92
N VAL A 64 7.04 5.51 -0.10
CA VAL A 64 7.53 6.88 0.08
C VAL A 64 6.49 7.71 0.82
N LEU A 65 5.22 7.61 0.43
CA LEU A 65 4.11 8.28 1.11
C LEU A 65 3.96 7.81 2.56
N ALA A 66 4.08 6.50 2.82
CA ALA A 66 4.05 5.99 4.19
C ALA A 66 5.22 6.49 5.04
N ALA A 67 6.43 6.54 4.49
CA ALA A 67 7.61 7.10 5.16
C ALA A 67 7.44 8.59 5.47
N LEU A 68 6.94 9.36 4.50
CA LEU A 68 6.61 10.77 4.68
C LEU A 68 5.55 10.92 5.77
N PHE A 69 4.47 10.15 5.72
CA PHE A 69 3.41 10.19 6.72
C PHE A 69 3.95 9.94 8.13
N VAL A 70 4.78 8.91 8.32
CA VAL A 70 5.43 8.65 9.61
C VAL A 70 6.29 9.84 10.03
N GLY A 71 7.13 10.39 9.14
CA GLY A 71 7.96 11.55 9.45
C GLY A 71 7.15 12.78 9.90
N PHE A 72 6.09 13.12 9.17
CA PHE A 72 5.18 14.22 9.54
C PHE A 72 4.44 13.94 10.85
N ALA A 73 3.99 12.71 11.05
CA ALA A 73 3.28 12.30 12.25
C ALA A 73 4.20 12.30 13.49
N LEU A 74 5.50 12.05 13.36
CA LEU A 74 6.47 12.15 14.47
C LEU A 74 6.66 13.61 14.92
N ILE A 75 6.68 14.57 14.00
CA ILE A 75 6.81 16.01 14.29
C ILE A 75 5.46 16.62 14.73
N GLY A 76 4.38 15.81 14.81
CA GLY A 76 3.05 16.26 15.22
C GLY A 76 2.34 17.12 14.18
N ARG A 77 2.77 17.06 12.92
CA ARG A 77 2.18 17.71 11.75
C ARG A 77 1.41 16.70 10.91
N GLU A 78 0.53 15.93 11.54
CA GLU A 78 -0.27 14.95 10.81
C GLU A 78 -1.22 15.63 9.80
N SER A 79 -1.13 15.24 8.53
CA SER A 79 -2.02 15.70 7.46
C SER A 79 -3.02 14.62 7.10
N ARG A 80 -4.32 14.94 7.18
CA ARG A 80 -5.41 14.05 6.76
C ARG A 80 -5.29 13.69 5.28
N LEU A 81 -4.95 14.66 4.45
CA LEU A 81 -4.75 14.44 3.02
C LEU A 81 -3.60 13.47 2.79
N LEU A 82 -2.51 13.60 3.55
CA LEU A 82 -1.38 12.68 3.44
C LEU A 82 -1.75 11.26 3.89
N ALA A 83 -2.51 11.11 4.98
CA ALA A 83 -3.05 9.81 5.41
C ALA A 83 -3.92 9.18 4.31
N LEU A 84 -4.85 9.96 3.75
CA LEU A 84 -5.76 9.53 2.70
C LEU A 84 -4.97 9.08 1.46
N LEU A 85 -4.04 9.90 0.96
CA LEU A 85 -3.24 9.56 -0.21
C LEU A 85 -2.36 8.33 0.02
N THR A 86 -1.76 8.23 1.21
CA THR A 86 -0.93 7.07 1.60
C THR A 86 -1.74 5.78 1.56
N GLY A 87 -3.00 5.81 2.01
CA GLY A 87 -3.88 4.64 1.97
C GLY A 87 -4.54 4.39 0.60
N LEU A 88 -4.94 5.46 -0.09
CA LEU A 88 -5.71 5.37 -1.32
C LEU A 88 -4.88 4.80 -2.47
N VAL A 89 -3.59 5.14 -2.56
CA VAL A 89 -2.71 4.65 -3.64
C VAL A 89 -2.64 3.10 -3.64
N PRO A 90 -2.30 2.42 -2.54
CA PRO A 90 -2.38 0.97 -2.48
C PRO A 90 -3.77 0.39 -2.76
N VAL A 91 -4.81 0.97 -2.17
CA VAL A 91 -6.18 0.46 -2.32
C VAL A 91 -6.62 0.54 -3.79
N ALA A 92 -6.31 1.65 -4.46
CA ALA A 92 -6.58 1.82 -5.89
C ALA A 92 -5.80 0.82 -6.75
N LEU A 93 -4.54 0.54 -6.42
CA LEU A 93 -3.74 -0.47 -7.12
C LEU A 93 -4.32 -1.88 -6.98
N VAL A 94 -4.76 -2.26 -5.77
CA VAL A 94 -5.41 -3.55 -5.52
C VAL A 94 -6.72 -3.64 -6.29
N ALA A 95 -7.57 -2.62 -6.20
CA ALA A 95 -8.84 -2.58 -6.91
C ALA A 95 -8.63 -2.69 -8.43
N TRP A 96 -7.67 -1.93 -8.97
CA TRP A 96 -7.32 -1.98 -10.39
C TRP A 96 -6.79 -3.35 -10.82
N ALA A 97 -5.93 -3.99 -10.00
CA ALA A 97 -5.41 -5.32 -10.29
C ALA A 97 -6.52 -6.37 -10.32
N LEU A 98 -7.47 -6.30 -9.38
CA LEU A 98 -8.63 -7.20 -9.33
C LEU A 98 -9.54 -7.01 -10.55
N VAL A 99 -9.87 -5.77 -10.91
CA VAL A 99 -10.68 -5.47 -12.11
C VAL A 99 -9.96 -5.94 -13.38
N SER A 100 -8.64 -5.76 -13.46
CA SER A 100 -7.84 -6.21 -14.61
C SER A 100 -7.79 -7.74 -14.72
N LEU A 101 -7.82 -8.45 -13.59
CA LEU A 101 -7.89 -9.92 -13.56
C LEU A 101 -9.25 -10.41 -14.05
N VAL A 102 -10.34 -9.84 -13.54
CA VAL A 102 -11.71 -10.22 -13.93
C VAL A 102 -11.94 -9.96 -15.42
N THR A 103 -11.55 -8.78 -15.92
CA THR A 103 -11.74 -8.43 -17.34
C THR A 103 -10.93 -9.32 -18.30
N ARG A 104 -9.76 -9.82 -17.88
CA ARG A 104 -8.97 -10.80 -18.67
C ARG A 104 -9.56 -12.21 -18.60
N ALA A 105 -10.05 -12.62 -17.44
CA ALA A 105 -10.71 -13.91 -17.26
C ALA A 105 -11.95 -14.05 -18.14
N ASP A 106 -12.78 -13.00 -18.20
CA ASP A 106 -13.96 -12.94 -19.06
C ASP A 106 -13.60 -13.03 -20.56
N ALA A 107 -12.43 -12.49 -20.95
CA ALA A 107 -11.93 -12.56 -22.32
C ALA A 107 -11.37 -13.94 -22.72
N GLU A 108 -10.91 -14.74 -21.75
CA GLU A 108 -10.27 -16.06 -21.98
C GLU A 108 -11.23 -17.25 -21.75
N ILE A 109 -12.53 -17.03 -21.54
CA ILE A 109 -13.54 -18.08 -21.24
C ILE A 109 -13.20 -18.84 -19.93
N LEU A 110 -12.53 -18.18 -18.99
CA LEU A 110 -12.29 -18.71 -17.65
C LEU A 110 -13.24 -18.03 -16.68
N SER A 111 -14.32 -18.72 -16.32
CA SER A 111 -15.29 -18.28 -15.32
C SER A 111 -14.66 -18.40 -13.92
N PHE A 112 -14.08 -17.33 -13.39
CA PHE A 112 -13.66 -17.28 -11.99
C PHE A 112 -14.78 -16.74 -11.10
N SER A 113 -15.13 -17.48 -10.05
CA SER A 113 -16.00 -16.97 -8.99
C SER A 113 -15.22 -16.02 -8.07
N GLY A 114 -15.87 -14.99 -7.52
CA GLY A 114 -15.25 -14.10 -6.53
C GLY A 114 -14.72 -14.84 -5.29
N ALA A 115 -15.30 -16.00 -4.96
CA ALA A 115 -14.81 -16.87 -3.89
C ALA A 115 -13.43 -17.47 -4.23
N GLU A 116 -13.22 -17.88 -5.48
CA GLU A 116 -11.97 -18.48 -5.97
C GLU A 116 -10.84 -17.46 -6.01
N VAL A 117 -11.15 -16.20 -6.37
CA VAL A 117 -10.18 -15.09 -6.32
C VAL A 117 -9.70 -14.83 -4.90
N SER A 118 -10.62 -14.87 -3.91
CA SER A 118 -10.26 -14.67 -2.51
C SER A 118 -9.41 -15.81 -1.96
N GLU A 119 -9.72 -17.05 -2.32
CA GLU A 119 -8.99 -18.23 -1.88
C GLU A 119 -7.60 -18.30 -2.52
N LEU A 120 -7.52 -17.98 -3.82
CA LEU A 120 -6.25 -17.85 -4.52
C LEU A 120 -5.38 -16.75 -3.92
N ALA A 121 -5.96 -15.57 -3.65
CA ALA A 121 -5.26 -14.48 -2.99
C ALA A 121 -4.76 -14.88 -1.59
N ALA A 122 -5.56 -15.57 -0.79
CA ALA A 122 -5.16 -16.05 0.53
C ALA A 122 -4.00 -17.07 0.47
N ARG A 123 -3.95 -17.90 -0.58
CA ARG A 123 -2.88 -18.90 -0.78
C ARG A 123 -1.59 -18.28 -1.33
N VAL A 124 -1.71 -17.28 -2.20
CA VAL A 124 -0.58 -16.70 -2.94
C VAL A 124 0.01 -15.49 -2.23
N LEU A 125 -0.81 -14.65 -1.59
CA LEU A 125 -0.33 -13.46 -0.89
C LEU A 125 0.25 -13.84 0.47
N GLY A 126 1.50 -13.46 0.67
CA GLY A 126 2.20 -13.58 1.94
C GLY A 126 1.82 -12.46 2.92
N ALA A 127 2.37 -12.54 4.12
CA ALA A 127 2.13 -11.60 5.20
C ALA A 127 2.43 -10.14 4.81
N GLY A 128 3.44 -9.90 3.97
CA GLY A 128 3.80 -8.56 3.50
C GLY A 128 2.68 -7.93 2.69
N ALA A 129 2.15 -8.64 1.69
CA ALA A 129 1.06 -8.11 0.88
C ALA A 129 -0.19 -7.82 1.74
N TRP A 130 -0.56 -8.73 2.64
CA TRP A 130 -1.69 -8.49 3.56
C TRP A 130 -1.48 -7.28 4.47
N THR A 131 -0.27 -7.15 5.03
CA THR A 131 0.08 -6.03 5.90
C THR A 131 0.01 -4.69 5.14
N TRP A 132 0.45 -4.67 3.88
CA TRP A 132 0.37 -3.50 3.01
C TRP A 132 -1.09 -3.12 2.70
N ILE A 133 -1.91 -4.09 2.27
CA ILE A 133 -3.33 -3.86 1.94
C ILE A 133 -4.10 -3.37 3.15
N LEU A 134 -3.97 -4.05 4.29
CA LEU A 134 -4.71 -3.71 5.51
C LEU A 134 -4.25 -2.36 6.08
N GLY A 135 -2.94 -2.11 6.16
CA GLY A 135 -2.42 -0.82 6.61
C GLY A 135 -2.91 0.34 5.74
N ALA A 136 -2.91 0.15 4.43
CA ALA A 136 -3.40 1.16 3.50
C ALA A 136 -4.91 1.38 3.60
N SER A 137 -5.69 0.31 3.76
CA SER A 137 -7.14 0.40 3.92
C SER A 137 -7.49 1.19 5.18
N VAL A 138 -6.82 0.89 6.30
CA VAL A 138 -6.98 1.64 7.55
C VAL A 138 -6.63 3.12 7.36
N LEU A 139 -5.49 3.43 6.73
CA LEU A 139 -5.10 4.83 6.48
C LEU A 139 -6.08 5.58 5.58
N ALA A 140 -6.59 4.94 4.53
CA ALA A 140 -7.59 5.54 3.64
C ALA A 140 -8.87 5.88 4.42
N THR A 141 -9.36 4.92 5.23
CA THR A 141 -10.53 5.11 6.10
C THR A 141 -10.31 6.23 7.12
N LEU A 142 -9.14 6.27 7.78
CA LEU A 142 -8.82 7.32 8.76
C LEU A 142 -8.68 8.69 8.11
N GLY A 143 -8.08 8.78 6.92
CA GLY A 143 -7.99 10.02 6.15
C GLY A 143 -9.38 10.59 5.81
N LEU A 144 -10.33 9.71 5.48
CA LEU A 144 -11.70 10.08 5.17
C LEU A 144 -12.49 10.51 6.40
N ILE A 145 -12.42 9.76 7.50
CA ILE A 145 -13.35 9.89 8.64
C ILE A 145 -12.80 10.80 9.76
N ASP A 146 -11.49 10.88 9.99
CA ASP A 146 -10.96 11.63 11.13
C ASP A 146 -11.24 13.13 10.97
N PRO A 147 -12.01 13.79 11.85
CA PRO A 147 -12.41 15.19 11.69
C PRO A 147 -11.23 16.20 11.76
N GLY A 148 -10.01 15.75 12.10
CA GLY A 148 -8.85 16.60 12.28
C GLY A 148 -8.81 17.25 13.66
N LYS A 149 -7.71 17.95 13.98
CA LYS A 149 -7.64 18.79 15.18
C LYS A 149 -8.55 20.00 14.93
N ARG A 150 -9.67 20.11 15.66
CA ARG A 150 -10.44 21.37 15.71
C ARG A 150 -9.52 22.42 16.32
N HIS A 151 -9.12 23.43 15.54
CA HIS A 151 -8.55 24.63 16.16
C HIS A 151 -9.65 25.22 17.06
N PRO A 152 -9.37 25.52 18.34
CA PRO A 152 -10.30 26.28 19.13
C PRO A 152 -10.51 27.60 18.39
N ALA A 153 -11.76 27.89 18.03
CA ALA A 153 -12.12 29.17 17.46
C ALA A 153 -11.74 30.22 18.50
N THR A 154 -10.66 30.95 18.25
CA THR A 154 -10.30 32.13 19.02
C THR A 154 -11.38 33.17 18.72
N TYR A 155 -12.47 33.15 19.51
CA TYR A 155 -13.38 34.27 19.58
C TYR A 155 -12.62 35.41 20.26
N ALA A 156 -12.24 36.41 19.47
CA ALA A 156 -11.79 37.71 19.93
C ALA A 156 -13.01 38.63 20.08
#